data_AF-A0A258VZB9-F1
#
_entry.id   AF-A0A258VZB9-F1
#
_cell.length_a   1.000
_cell.length_b   1.000
_cell.length_c   1.000
_cell.angle_alpha   90.00
_cell.angle_beta   90.00
_cell.angle_gamma   90.00
#
_symmetry.space_group_name_H-M   'P 1'
#
loop_
_entity.id
_entity.type
_entity.pdbx_description
1 polymer ?
#
loop_
_entity_poly.entity_id
_entity_poly.type
_entity_poly.pdbx_seq_one_letter_code
_entity_poly.pdbx_strand_id
1 'polypeptide(L)'
;MTEVSFSSQNYRVGRKIAQNQTSKDAEAPKNGRQKAQEYFQSDSEKAPRSSSGSVASGDHYLAIHASTYMNSETWLWGQKEKQKDTGKSGFGVTYRFDEWGQTDLNVRFELNEFNVVDQKPVKFTILPVIVFPEAGSQFPLYFGAGAGLGVFFKQIDQESSLSFDYQLFMGARFFNIAGSTGFFIETGIKNHVHLLSDGQFNGTYLALGALFTF
;
A
#
# COMPACT_ATOMS: atom_id res chain seq x y z
N MET A 1 54.50 -40.38 56.77
CA MET A 1 53.98 -39.48 57.82
C MET A 1 53.10 -38.48 57.08
N THR A 2 51.77 -38.43 57.19
CA THR A 2 50.88 -38.78 58.31
C THR A 2 49.49 -39.04 57.73
N GLU A 3 48.78 -40.02 58.28
CA GLU A 3 47.39 -40.37 57.98
C GLU A 3 46.43 -39.23 58.34
N VAL A 4 45.38 -39.04 57.54
CA VAL A 4 44.11 -38.46 58.01
C VAL A 4 42.97 -39.34 57.51
N SER A 5 42.42 -40.11 58.44
CA SER A 5 41.17 -40.86 58.33
C SER A 5 40.03 -39.96 58.80
N PHE A 6 38.95 -39.87 58.02
CA PHE A 6 37.64 -39.50 58.55
C PHE A 6 36.50 -40.27 57.87
N SER A 7 35.98 -41.20 58.66
CA SER A 7 34.57 -41.45 58.97
C SER A 7 33.58 -41.67 57.82
N SER A 8 33.18 -42.93 57.72
CA SER A 8 31.99 -43.46 57.08
C SER A 8 30.70 -43.04 57.81
N GLN A 9 29.74 -42.48 57.07
CA GLN A 9 28.33 -42.58 57.43
C GLN A 9 27.55 -43.26 56.31
N ASN A 10 27.15 -44.48 56.62
CA ASN A 10 26.19 -45.27 55.88
C ASN A 10 24.79 -44.65 55.99
N TYR A 11 24.22 -44.23 54.87
CA TYR A 11 22.77 -44.15 54.72
C TYR A 11 22.29 -45.25 53.76
N ARG A 12 21.77 -46.33 54.34
CA ARG A 12 20.90 -47.29 53.66
C ARG A 12 19.46 -46.91 53.99
N VAL A 13 18.68 -46.43 53.03
CA VAL A 13 17.22 -46.62 53.04
C VAL A 13 16.68 -46.74 51.61
N GLY A 14 16.10 -47.91 51.32
CA GLY A 14 14.91 -48.04 50.45
C GLY A 14 15.11 -48.06 48.93
N ARG A 15 15.48 -49.23 48.37
CA ARG A 15 15.04 -49.57 47.00
C ARG A 15 13.55 -49.87 47.03
N LYS A 16 12.72 -48.98 46.48
CA LYS A 16 11.42 -49.36 45.92
C LYS A 16 11.54 -49.30 44.41
N ILE A 17 11.58 -50.48 43.79
CA ILE A 17 11.39 -50.67 42.36
C ILE A 17 9.89 -50.43 42.11
N ALA A 18 9.56 -49.39 41.34
CA ALA A 18 8.25 -49.23 40.73
C ALA A 18 8.48 -49.13 39.22
N GLN A 19 8.23 -50.25 38.55
CA GLN A 19 8.05 -50.32 37.09
C GLN A 19 6.69 -49.73 36.72
N ASN A 20 6.67 -49.12 35.54
CA ASN A 20 5.52 -48.79 34.69
C ASN A 20 4.56 -47.72 35.20
N GLN A 21 4.51 -46.58 34.50
CA GLN A 21 3.36 -46.26 33.63
C GLN A 21 3.58 -44.96 32.83
N THR A 22 3.56 -45.15 31.50
CA THR A 22 2.97 -44.28 30.47
C THR A 22 3.45 -42.84 30.31
N SER A 23 4.18 -42.64 29.20
CA SER A 23 4.19 -41.41 28.40
C SER A 23 2.76 -40.91 28.15
N LYS A 24 2.41 -39.78 28.78
CA LYS A 24 1.30 -38.95 28.32
C LYS A 24 1.84 -38.03 27.23
N ASP A 25 1.75 -38.48 25.99
CA ASP A 25 1.62 -37.56 24.87
C ASP A 25 0.37 -36.71 25.15
N ALA A 26 0.57 -35.41 25.34
CA ALA A 26 -0.52 -34.47 25.48
C ALA A 26 -1.24 -34.41 24.13
N GLU A 27 -2.32 -35.18 23.99
CA GLU A 27 -3.24 -35.09 22.86
C GLU A 27 -3.76 -33.64 22.82
N ALA A 28 -3.29 -32.87 21.83
CA ALA A 28 -3.80 -31.54 21.57
C ALA A 28 -5.32 -31.64 21.35
N PRO A 29 -6.14 -30.76 21.97
CA PRO A 29 -7.59 -30.88 21.87
C PRO A 29 -8.02 -30.83 20.40
N LYS A 30 -8.65 -31.92 19.93
CA LYS A 30 -9.20 -32.14 18.57
C LYS A 30 -10.13 -31.02 18.07
N ASN A 31 -10.54 -30.17 18.99
CA ASN A 31 -11.56 -29.14 18.87
C ASN A 31 -10.98 -27.83 18.31
N GLY A 32 -9.64 -27.67 18.27
CA GLY A 32 -9.00 -26.43 17.83
C GLY A 32 -9.26 -26.08 16.37
N ARG A 33 -9.20 -27.08 15.47
CA ARG A 33 -9.48 -26.88 14.04
C ARG A 33 -10.96 -26.61 13.75
N GLN A 34 -11.86 -27.30 14.46
CA GLN A 34 -13.31 -27.10 14.31
C GLN A 34 -13.74 -25.74 14.86
N LYS A 35 -13.23 -25.32 16.03
CA LYS A 35 -13.49 -23.98 16.56
C LYS A 35 -12.84 -22.87 15.73
N ALA A 36 -11.68 -23.11 15.13
CA ALA A 36 -11.09 -22.15 14.19
C ALA A 36 -11.98 -21.99 12.95
N GLN A 37 -12.52 -23.09 12.40
CA GLN A 37 -13.49 -23.03 11.31
C GLN A 37 -14.75 -22.23 11.69
N GLU A 38 -15.28 -22.40 12.90
CA GLU A 38 -16.42 -21.59 13.38
C GLU A 38 -16.10 -20.09 13.47
N TYR A 39 -14.88 -19.73 13.84
CA TYR A 39 -14.39 -18.34 13.83
C TYR A 39 -14.23 -17.76 12.41
N PHE A 40 -13.94 -18.59 11.41
CA PHE A 40 -13.79 -18.15 10.02
C PHE A 40 -15.08 -18.27 9.18
N GLN A 41 -16.12 -18.94 9.70
CA GLN A 41 -17.40 -19.14 9.00
C GLN A 41 -18.50 -18.16 9.45
N SER A 42 -18.32 -17.42 10.55
CA SER A 42 -19.45 -16.72 11.19
C SER A 42 -19.77 -15.32 10.67
N ASP A 43 -18.92 -14.70 9.84
CA ASP A 43 -19.18 -13.34 9.33
C ASP A 43 -19.72 -13.30 7.88
N SER A 44 -19.65 -14.39 7.13
CA SER A 44 -20.07 -14.42 5.72
C SER A 44 -21.51 -14.88 5.48
N GLU A 45 -22.18 -15.53 6.44
CA GLU A 45 -23.51 -16.14 6.22
C GLU A 45 -24.66 -15.63 7.10
N LYS A 46 -24.45 -14.70 8.05
CA LYS A 46 -25.51 -14.31 9.02
C LYS A 46 -25.86 -12.82 9.13
N ALA A 47 -25.27 -11.96 8.31
CA ALA A 47 -25.70 -10.56 8.26
C ALA A 47 -26.78 -10.37 7.17
N PRO A 48 -27.99 -9.86 7.49
CA PRO A 48 -28.82 -9.25 6.46
C PRO A 48 -27.99 -8.11 5.84
N ARG A 49 -27.94 -8.05 4.51
CA ARG A 49 -27.27 -7.00 3.73
C ARG A 49 -27.81 -5.62 4.13
N SER A 50 -27.25 -5.01 5.17
CA SER A 50 -27.40 -3.58 5.43
C SER A 50 -26.47 -2.87 4.45
N SER A 51 -27.07 -2.33 3.42
CA SER A 51 -26.44 -1.72 2.24
C SER A 51 -25.76 -0.37 2.51
N SER A 52 -24.94 -0.20 3.56
CA SER A 52 -24.43 1.14 3.87
C SER A 52 -23.13 1.27 4.68
N GLY A 53 -22.15 0.36 4.60
CA GLY A 53 -20.94 0.61 5.41
C GLY A 53 -19.67 -0.16 5.14
N SER A 54 -19.68 -1.26 4.39
CA SER A 54 -18.47 -2.03 4.10
C SER A 54 -18.20 -2.10 2.61
N VAL A 55 -17.00 -1.74 2.17
CA VAL A 55 -16.50 -2.09 0.84
C VAL A 55 -16.34 -3.61 0.81
N ALA A 56 -17.19 -4.32 0.08
CA ALA A 56 -17.10 -5.75 -0.11
C ALA A 56 -16.02 -6.09 -1.17
N SER A 57 -15.54 -7.33 -1.14
CA SER A 57 -14.77 -7.90 -2.26
C SER A 57 -15.67 -7.87 -3.51
N GLY A 58 -15.22 -7.14 -4.54
CA GLY A 58 -15.99 -6.84 -5.75
C GLY A 58 -16.63 -5.44 -5.83
N ASP A 59 -16.65 -4.65 -4.76
CA ASP A 59 -17.18 -3.28 -4.83
C ASP A 59 -16.26 -2.35 -5.63
N HIS A 60 -16.82 -1.46 -6.43
CA HIS A 60 -16.04 -0.47 -7.15
C HIS A 60 -15.87 0.79 -6.30
N TYR A 61 -14.77 1.50 -6.52
CA TYR A 61 -14.65 2.85 -6.00
C TYR A 61 -14.02 3.81 -6.99
N LEU A 62 -14.42 5.07 -6.85
CA LEU A 62 -13.84 6.21 -7.53
C LEU A 62 -13.18 7.11 -6.49
N ALA A 63 -11.93 7.48 -6.72
CA ALA A 63 -11.21 8.47 -5.95
C ALA A 63 -11.04 9.73 -6.79
N ILE A 64 -11.29 10.90 -6.21
CA ILE A 64 -10.99 12.20 -6.83
C ILE A 64 -10.05 12.95 -5.90
N HIS A 65 -8.96 13.50 -6.42
CA HIS A 65 -7.93 14.12 -5.59
C HIS A 65 -7.30 15.35 -6.20
N ALA A 66 -6.79 16.19 -5.31
CA ALA A 66 -5.85 17.25 -5.62
C ALA A 66 -4.50 16.92 -4.97
N SER A 67 -3.41 17.28 -5.64
CA SER A 67 -2.06 17.07 -5.16
C SER A 67 -1.20 18.31 -5.30
N THR A 68 -0.19 18.44 -4.44
CA THR A 68 0.87 19.44 -4.55
C THR A 68 2.22 18.74 -4.47
N TYR A 69 3.19 19.22 -5.23
CA TYR A 69 4.57 18.76 -5.09
C TYR A 69 5.21 19.44 -3.86
N MET A 70 5.86 18.64 -3.03
CA MET A 70 6.60 19.13 -1.86
C MET A 70 8.07 19.38 -2.19
N ASN A 71 8.63 18.55 -3.06
CA ASN A 71 9.95 18.71 -3.64
C ASN A 71 9.88 18.18 -5.08
N SER A 72 10.57 18.84 -5.99
CA SER A 72 10.64 18.39 -7.38
C SER A 72 11.90 18.91 -8.03
N GLU A 73 12.45 18.09 -8.90
CA GLU A 73 13.70 18.36 -9.60
C GLU A 73 13.58 17.89 -11.05
N THR A 74 14.17 18.65 -11.97
CA THR A 74 14.24 18.25 -13.38
C THR A 74 15.67 18.27 -13.88
N TRP A 75 15.93 17.44 -14.88
CA TRP A 75 17.20 17.36 -15.59
C TRP A 75 16.92 17.36 -17.08
N LEU A 76 17.72 18.10 -17.84
CA LEU A 76 17.65 18.13 -19.31
C LEU A 76 16.24 18.43 -19.85
N TRP A 77 15.43 19.18 -19.10
CA TRP A 77 14.09 19.58 -19.50
C TRP A 77 14.06 21.10 -19.67
N GLY A 78 14.11 21.54 -20.93
CA GLY A 78 14.17 22.94 -21.36
C GLY A 78 15.54 23.60 -21.19
N GLN A 79 16.40 23.07 -20.32
CA GLN A 79 17.78 23.54 -20.13
C GLN A 79 18.69 22.43 -19.60
N LYS A 80 20.02 22.64 -19.74
CA LYS A 80 21.04 21.65 -19.33
C LYS A 80 21.18 21.52 -17.82
N GLU A 81 20.97 22.61 -17.09
CA GLU A 81 21.15 22.63 -15.64
C GLU A 81 19.94 22.08 -14.91
N LYS A 82 20.21 21.43 -13.77
CA LYS A 82 19.18 20.92 -12.88
C LYS A 82 18.31 22.07 -12.35
N GLN A 83 17.00 21.94 -12.44
CA GLN A 83 16.05 22.86 -11.81
C GLN A 83 15.42 22.21 -10.59
N LYS A 84 15.03 23.03 -9.62
CA LYS A 84 14.29 22.63 -8.43
C LYS A 84 12.92 23.30 -8.40
N ASP A 85 12.01 22.76 -7.62
CA ASP A 85 10.67 23.28 -7.37
C ASP A 85 9.84 23.46 -8.66
N THR A 86 10.03 22.54 -9.60
CA THR A 86 9.41 22.56 -10.92
C THR A 86 7.98 22.01 -10.95
N GLY A 87 7.66 21.03 -10.11
CA GLY A 87 6.30 20.54 -9.93
C GLY A 87 5.46 21.54 -9.13
N LYS A 88 4.19 21.73 -9.52
CA LYS A 88 3.26 22.63 -8.84
C LYS A 88 2.11 21.86 -8.22
N SER A 89 1.02 21.71 -8.96
CA SER A 89 -0.21 21.06 -8.53
C SER A 89 -0.60 19.96 -9.49
N GLY A 90 -1.46 19.07 -9.01
CA GLY A 90 -2.11 18.06 -9.83
C GLY A 90 -3.55 17.85 -9.41
N PHE A 91 -4.36 17.40 -10.34
CA PHE A 91 -5.72 16.94 -10.12
C PHE A 91 -5.87 15.56 -10.75
N GLY A 92 -6.53 14.64 -10.06
CA GLY A 92 -6.64 13.28 -10.57
C GLY A 92 -7.90 12.56 -10.17
N VAL A 93 -8.13 11.48 -10.91
CA VAL A 93 -9.21 10.52 -10.71
C VAL A 93 -8.61 9.13 -10.74
N THR A 94 -8.93 8.30 -9.75
CA THR A 94 -8.55 6.89 -9.71
C THR A 94 -9.80 6.04 -9.70
N TYR A 95 -9.88 5.04 -10.57
CA TYR A 95 -10.97 4.07 -10.60
C TYR A 95 -10.43 2.66 -10.34
N ARG A 96 -11.01 1.98 -9.35
CA ARG A 96 -10.79 0.55 -9.11
C ARG A 96 -11.67 -0.24 -10.05
N PHE A 97 -11.05 -1.03 -10.93
CA PHE A 97 -11.79 -1.84 -11.89
C PHE A 97 -11.76 -3.33 -11.58
N ASP A 98 -10.80 -3.81 -10.78
CA ASP A 98 -10.68 -5.24 -10.45
C ASP A 98 -9.88 -5.48 -9.16
N GLU A 99 -9.89 -6.72 -8.69
CA GLU A 99 -9.19 -7.23 -7.51
C GLU A 99 -8.36 -8.46 -7.90
N TRP A 100 -7.08 -8.47 -7.54
CA TRP A 100 -6.18 -9.61 -7.75
C TRP A 100 -5.51 -10.04 -6.45
N GLY A 101 -6.07 -11.08 -5.82
CA GLY A 101 -5.53 -11.65 -4.60
C GLY A 101 -5.75 -10.74 -3.39
N GLN A 102 -4.72 -10.02 -2.97
CA GLN A 102 -4.79 -9.02 -1.88
C GLN A 102 -4.52 -7.60 -2.41
N THR A 103 -4.66 -7.40 -3.72
CA THR A 103 -4.27 -6.17 -4.42
C THR A 103 -5.44 -5.65 -5.23
N ASP A 104 -5.69 -4.35 -5.18
CA ASP A 104 -6.63 -3.69 -6.10
C ASP A 104 -5.93 -3.33 -7.42
N LEU A 105 -6.59 -3.60 -8.54
CA LEU A 105 -6.22 -3.11 -9.85
C LEU A 105 -6.99 -1.82 -10.14
N ASN A 106 -6.23 -0.75 -10.37
CA ASN A 106 -6.75 0.60 -10.54
C ASN A 106 -6.23 1.20 -11.85
N VAL A 107 -7.01 2.13 -12.40
CA VAL A 107 -6.53 3.07 -13.41
C VAL A 107 -6.60 4.49 -12.84
N ARG A 108 -5.53 5.25 -13.01
CA ARG A 108 -5.41 6.62 -12.53
C ARG A 108 -5.17 7.57 -13.70
N PHE A 109 -5.95 8.64 -13.71
CA PHE A 109 -5.85 9.74 -14.66
C PHE A 109 -5.45 10.99 -13.89
N GLU A 110 -4.42 11.71 -14.33
CA GLU A 110 -3.95 12.91 -13.64
C GLU A 110 -3.61 14.03 -14.61
N LEU A 111 -4.03 15.25 -14.29
CA LEU A 111 -3.54 16.47 -14.89
C LEU A 111 -2.53 17.10 -13.94
N ASN A 112 -1.30 17.33 -14.39
CA ASN A 112 -0.21 17.88 -13.60
C ASN A 112 0.31 19.18 -14.23
N GLU A 113 0.52 20.19 -13.40
CA GLU A 113 1.08 21.48 -13.77
C GLU A 113 2.53 21.60 -13.29
N PHE A 114 3.36 22.21 -14.14
CA PHE A 114 4.77 22.42 -13.88
C PHE A 114 5.14 23.89 -14.10
N ASN A 115 6.28 24.28 -13.56
CA ASN A 115 6.98 25.52 -13.88
C ASN A 115 8.44 25.17 -14.21
N VAL A 116 8.81 25.26 -15.48
CA VAL A 116 10.12 24.83 -16.00
C VAL A 116 10.60 25.89 -16.98
N VAL A 117 11.78 26.48 -16.74
CA VAL A 117 12.35 27.58 -17.54
C VAL A 117 11.33 28.72 -17.78
N ASP A 118 10.65 29.16 -16.71
CA ASP A 118 9.59 30.18 -16.74
C ASP A 118 8.38 29.87 -17.64
N GLN A 119 8.28 28.63 -18.13
CA GLN A 119 7.13 28.13 -18.85
C GLN A 119 6.26 27.29 -17.94
N LYS A 120 4.99 27.13 -18.33
CA LYS A 120 4.00 26.34 -17.58
C LYS A 120 3.55 25.11 -18.37
N PRO A 121 4.36 24.03 -18.43
CA PRO A 121 3.90 22.78 -19.01
C PRO A 121 2.70 22.22 -18.26
N VAL A 122 1.79 21.60 -19.01
CA VAL A 122 0.61 20.91 -18.47
C VAL A 122 0.58 19.52 -19.08
N LYS A 123 0.56 18.51 -18.22
CA LYS A 123 0.62 17.11 -18.63
C LYS A 123 -0.57 16.32 -18.14
N PHE A 124 -1.12 15.48 -19.01
CA PHE A 124 -2.09 14.48 -18.66
C PHE A 124 -1.44 13.10 -18.62
N THR A 125 -1.64 12.34 -17.56
CA THR A 125 -1.05 11.01 -17.35
C THR A 125 -2.13 9.96 -17.16
N ILE A 126 -1.94 8.79 -17.76
CA ILE A 126 -2.75 7.58 -17.57
C ILE A 126 -1.86 6.48 -17.01
N LEU A 127 -2.23 5.95 -15.84
CA LEU A 127 -1.45 4.95 -15.11
C LEU A 127 -2.34 3.75 -14.76
N PRO A 128 -2.07 2.53 -15.24
CA PRO A 128 -2.46 1.33 -14.50
C PRO A 128 -1.67 1.29 -13.18
N VAL A 129 -2.36 0.95 -12.10
CA VAL A 129 -1.83 1.01 -10.74
C VAL A 129 -2.26 -0.22 -9.97
N ILE A 130 -1.33 -0.80 -9.23
CA ILE A 130 -1.58 -1.85 -8.24
C ILE A 130 -1.57 -1.23 -6.84
N VAL A 131 -2.51 -1.63 -5.98
CA VAL A 131 -2.64 -1.10 -4.61
C VAL A 131 -2.80 -2.23 -3.61
N PHE A 132 -1.97 -2.25 -2.57
CA PHE A 132 -1.99 -3.22 -1.48
C PHE A 132 -2.10 -2.53 -0.11
N PRO A 133 -2.86 -3.06 0.85
CA PRO A 133 -3.80 -4.16 0.68
C PRO A 133 -5.01 -3.73 -0.16
N GLU A 134 -5.80 -4.70 -0.59
CA GLU A 134 -7.08 -4.45 -1.26
C GLU A 134 -8.06 -3.64 -0.40
N ALA A 135 -8.97 -2.92 -1.03
CA ALA A 135 -9.95 -2.05 -0.35
C ALA A 135 -10.93 -2.83 0.53
N GLY A 136 -11.26 -4.08 0.14
CA GLY A 136 -12.14 -4.96 0.91
C GLY A 136 -11.60 -5.28 2.32
N SER A 137 -10.28 -5.24 2.52
CA SER A 137 -9.67 -5.44 3.84
C SER A 137 -9.99 -4.33 4.85
N GLN A 138 -10.44 -3.16 4.38
CA GLN A 138 -10.68 -1.95 5.17
C GLN A 138 -9.47 -1.49 6.00
N PHE A 139 -8.28 -2.01 5.71
CA PHE A 139 -7.08 -1.56 6.36
C PHE A 139 -6.80 -0.11 5.92
N PRO A 140 -6.62 0.82 6.88
CA PRO A 140 -6.56 2.24 6.54
C PRO A 140 -5.30 2.58 5.75
N LEU A 141 -4.18 1.93 6.02
CA LEU A 141 -2.93 2.19 5.31
C LEU A 141 -2.85 1.38 4.03
N TYR A 142 -2.41 2.00 2.94
CA TYR A 142 -2.20 1.33 1.67
C TYR A 142 -0.94 1.84 0.97
N PHE A 143 -0.46 1.03 0.04
CA PHE A 143 0.72 1.25 -0.78
C PHE A 143 0.34 0.97 -2.22
N GLY A 144 0.94 1.68 -3.16
CA GLY A 144 0.71 1.38 -4.55
C GLY A 144 1.85 1.80 -5.46
N ALA A 145 1.81 1.21 -6.63
CA ALA A 145 2.79 1.42 -7.69
C ALA A 145 2.06 1.47 -9.02
N GLY A 146 2.47 2.37 -9.91
CA GLY A 146 1.90 2.47 -11.24
C GLY A 146 2.91 2.99 -12.24
N ALA A 147 2.75 2.59 -13.49
CA ALA A 147 3.57 3.06 -14.60
C ALA A 147 2.76 3.11 -15.87
N GLY A 148 2.96 4.13 -16.70
CA GLY A 148 2.14 4.37 -17.88
C GLY A 148 2.63 5.56 -18.70
N LEU A 149 1.70 6.21 -19.39
CA LEU A 149 2.00 7.23 -20.39
C LEU A 149 1.51 8.61 -19.94
N GLY A 150 2.32 9.63 -20.25
CA GLY A 150 1.98 11.03 -20.08
C GLY A 150 2.01 11.77 -21.41
N VAL A 151 1.03 12.64 -21.66
CA VAL A 151 0.94 13.51 -22.83
C VAL A 151 0.91 14.96 -22.36
N PHE A 152 1.83 15.78 -22.86
CA PHE A 152 1.84 17.20 -22.59
C PHE A 152 0.89 17.94 -23.53
N PHE A 153 -0.10 18.63 -22.96
CA PHE A 153 -0.99 19.53 -23.72
C PHE A 153 -0.33 20.88 -23.98
N LYS A 154 0.51 21.32 -23.04
CA LYS A 154 1.39 22.45 -23.18
C LYS A 154 2.78 21.99 -22.77
N GLN A 155 3.77 22.22 -23.64
CA GLN A 155 5.15 21.78 -23.46
C GLN A 155 6.11 22.91 -23.85
N ILE A 156 7.35 22.82 -23.35
CA ILE A 156 8.47 23.65 -23.79
C ILE A 156 8.80 23.33 -25.25
N ASP A 157 9.21 24.35 -26.01
CA ASP A 157 9.66 24.17 -27.38
C ASP A 157 10.80 23.15 -27.48
N GLN A 158 10.74 22.29 -28.51
CA GLN A 158 11.72 21.22 -28.80
C GLN A 158 11.81 20.10 -27.74
N GLU A 159 10.93 20.06 -26.75
CA GLU A 159 10.83 18.96 -25.79
C GLU A 159 9.78 17.93 -26.21
N SER A 160 9.95 16.70 -25.70
CA SER A 160 9.01 15.61 -25.96
C SER A 160 7.60 15.95 -25.48
N SER A 161 6.60 15.76 -26.35
CA SER A 161 5.18 15.82 -25.97
C SER A 161 4.69 14.55 -25.27
N LEU A 162 5.52 13.51 -25.23
CA LEU A 162 5.20 12.20 -24.66
C LEU A 162 6.20 11.82 -23.57
N SER A 163 5.72 11.25 -22.48
CA SER A 163 6.56 10.74 -21.40
C SER A 163 6.13 9.34 -20.95
N PHE A 164 7.09 8.61 -20.40
CA PHE A 164 6.81 7.45 -19.57
C PHE A 164 6.81 7.89 -18.11
N ASP A 165 5.71 7.64 -17.44
CA ASP A 165 5.44 8.08 -16.08
C ASP A 165 5.44 6.86 -15.16
N TYR A 166 6.00 7.02 -13.97
CA TYR A 166 5.94 6.01 -12.93
C TYR A 166 5.80 6.65 -11.56
N GLN A 167 5.07 5.96 -10.69
CA GLN A 167 4.77 6.42 -9.34
C GLN A 167 4.87 5.28 -8.33
N LEU A 168 5.36 5.63 -7.13
CA LEU A 168 5.23 4.82 -5.92
C LEU A 168 4.58 5.71 -4.86
N PHE A 169 3.60 5.19 -4.16
CA PHE A 169 2.88 5.96 -3.15
C PHE A 169 2.45 5.10 -1.97
N MET A 170 2.19 5.79 -0.87
CA MET A 170 1.55 5.24 0.31
C MET A 170 0.54 6.26 0.84
N GLY A 171 -0.53 5.78 1.45
CA GLY A 171 -1.57 6.65 1.95
C GLY A 171 -2.36 6.03 3.07
N ALA A 172 -3.24 6.84 3.64
CA ALA A 172 -4.32 6.40 4.51
C ALA A 172 -5.65 6.70 3.83
N ARG A 173 -6.53 5.70 3.76
CA ARG A 173 -7.90 5.81 3.23
C ARG A 173 -8.91 5.41 4.28
N PHE A 174 -10.00 6.17 4.33
CA PHE A 174 -11.08 5.97 5.27
C PHE A 174 -12.39 5.95 4.48
N PHE A 175 -12.94 4.75 4.31
CA PHE A 175 -14.19 4.55 3.58
C PHE A 175 -15.40 4.85 4.47
N ASN A 176 -16.53 5.18 3.82
CA ASN A 176 -17.85 5.21 4.44
C ASN A 176 -17.99 6.09 5.69
N ILE A 177 -17.32 7.23 5.70
CA ILE A 177 -17.43 8.23 6.78
C ILE A 177 -18.79 8.93 6.72
N ALA A 178 -19.31 9.14 5.51
CA ALA A 178 -20.63 9.69 5.27
C ALA A 178 -21.33 8.89 4.16
N GLY A 179 -22.08 7.86 4.54
CA GLY A 179 -22.73 6.96 3.58
C GLY A 179 -21.69 6.21 2.76
N SER A 180 -21.73 6.35 1.44
CA SER A 180 -20.75 5.78 0.50
C SER A 180 -19.55 6.67 0.21
N THR A 181 -19.40 7.78 0.97
CA THR A 181 -18.30 8.73 0.80
C THR A 181 -17.24 8.56 1.88
N GLY A 182 -15.98 8.60 1.47
CA GLY A 182 -14.79 8.57 2.32
C GLY A 182 -13.78 9.64 1.94
N PHE A 183 -12.61 9.63 2.59
CA PHE A 183 -11.47 10.47 2.21
C PHE A 183 -10.17 9.70 2.27
N PHE A 184 -9.14 10.25 1.64
CA PHE A 184 -7.78 9.74 1.75
C PHE A 184 -6.74 10.86 1.77
N ILE A 185 -5.58 10.51 2.29
CA ILE A 185 -4.34 11.27 2.22
C ILE A 185 -3.26 10.36 1.67
N GLU A 186 -2.52 10.83 0.68
CA GLU A 186 -1.50 10.04 -0.03
C GLU A 186 -0.23 10.86 -0.19
N THR A 187 0.91 10.21 -0.07
CA THR A 187 2.22 10.79 -0.36
C THR A 187 3.04 9.79 -1.15
N GLY A 188 4.03 10.27 -1.87
CA GLY A 188 4.87 9.38 -2.65
C GLY A 188 5.80 10.11 -3.58
N ILE A 189 6.29 9.36 -4.55
CA ILE A 189 7.11 9.86 -5.65
C ILE A 189 6.34 9.73 -6.96
N LYS A 190 6.45 10.76 -7.80
CA LYS A 190 6.00 10.81 -9.18
C LYS A 190 7.17 11.22 -10.03
N ASN A 191 7.52 10.38 -10.98
CA ASN A 191 8.66 10.60 -11.85
C ASN A 191 8.23 10.39 -13.29
N HIS A 192 8.93 11.03 -14.22
CA HIS A 192 8.76 10.74 -15.63
C HIS A 192 10.04 10.97 -16.40
N VAL A 193 10.14 10.25 -17.52
CA VAL A 193 11.18 10.43 -18.52
C VAL A 193 10.51 10.76 -19.85
N HIS A 194 11.05 11.74 -20.57
CA HIS A 194 10.62 12.07 -21.91
C HIS A 194 10.96 10.91 -22.85
N LEU A 195 10.05 10.59 -23.78
CA LEU A 195 10.26 9.47 -24.71
C LEU A 195 10.97 9.88 -26.00
N LEU A 196 10.89 11.16 -26.37
CA LEU A 196 11.45 11.69 -27.61
C LEU A 196 12.56 12.74 -27.37
N SER A 197 12.86 13.03 -26.10
CA SER A 197 13.95 13.92 -25.67
C SER A 197 14.53 13.44 -24.36
N ASP A 198 15.63 14.06 -23.91
CA ASP A 198 16.39 13.60 -22.74
C ASP A 198 15.83 14.11 -21.39
N GLY A 199 14.69 14.80 -21.42
CA GLY A 199 14.09 15.43 -20.25
C GLY A 199 13.62 14.43 -19.19
N GLN A 200 13.89 14.76 -17.93
CA GLN A 200 13.51 13.95 -16.78
C GLN A 200 12.96 14.82 -15.65
N PHE A 201 12.04 14.25 -14.89
CA PHE A 201 11.44 14.85 -13.71
C PHE A 201 11.38 13.82 -12.58
N ASN A 202 11.75 14.26 -11.38
CA ASN A 202 11.53 13.50 -10.16
C ASN A 202 10.88 14.41 -9.12
N GLY A 203 9.81 13.95 -8.47
CA GLY A 203 9.12 14.75 -7.47
C GLY A 203 8.49 13.92 -6.38
N THR A 204 8.47 14.49 -5.17
CA THR A 204 7.64 14.01 -4.07
C THR A 204 6.38 14.86 -3.98
N TYR A 205 5.26 14.24 -3.65
CA TYR A 205 3.97 14.92 -3.62
C TYR A 205 3.16 14.54 -2.40
N LEU A 206 2.22 15.41 -2.05
CA LEU A 206 1.15 15.16 -1.11
C LEU A 206 -0.18 15.30 -1.85
N ALA A 207 -1.09 14.36 -1.67
CA ALA A 207 -2.43 14.36 -2.24
C ALA A 207 -3.48 14.18 -1.15
N LEU A 208 -4.62 14.84 -1.37
CA LEU A 208 -5.82 14.74 -0.56
C LEU A 208 -7.00 14.53 -1.48
N GLY A 209 -7.93 13.66 -1.10
CA GLY A 209 -9.06 13.36 -1.95
C GLY A 209 -10.25 12.73 -1.25
N ALA A 210 -11.33 12.62 -2.01
CA ALA A 210 -12.56 11.95 -1.64
C ALA A 210 -12.65 10.58 -2.30
N LEU A 211 -13.30 9.64 -1.63
CA LEU A 211 -13.59 8.28 -2.11
C LEU A 211 -15.10 8.10 -2.23
N PHE A 212 -15.55 7.47 -3.30
CA PHE A 212 -16.95 7.14 -3.54
C PHE A 212 -17.05 5.66 -3.88
N THR A 213 -17.76 4.90 -3.06
CA THR A 213 -17.95 3.43 -3.21
C THR A 213 -19.32 3.15 -3.80
N PHE A 214 -19.44 2.18 -4.72
CA PHE A 214 -20.72 1.82 -5.35
C PHE A 214 -20.73 0.40 -5.93
#